data_AF-A0A358ASH8-F1
#
_entry.id   AF-A0A358ASH8-F1
#
_cell.length_a   1.000
_cell.length_b   1.000
_cell.length_c   1.000
_cell.angle_alpha   90.00
_cell.angle_beta   90.00
_cell.angle_gamma   90.00
#
_symmetry.space_group_name_H-M   'P 1'
#
loop_
_entity.id
_entity.type
_entity.pdbx_description
1 polymer ?
#
loop_
_entity_poly.entity_id
_entity_poly.type
_entity_poly.pdbx_seq_one_letter_code
_entity_poly.pdbx_strand_id
1 'polypeptide(L)'
;MNDPKVYLAIDNCFAYKRWTRPMEWMALIRDLGVCYVEASADTELDPLYMGGDYLAKWVRDVEAATAKTGVSVANVFSGHGTYTTLGLAHTDAGVRERFKTQWFYPMVDIAAQLQAGFGFLVHGFAEFILQDKMKYGRKMEELYAILAEINTYAKQKGCERMMMEQMYSPQMPPWTIDGMVALMREVARRSGSPFFFVEDTGHHHHKFLRPEIEAIKKAFAAKQAKGLWLGTERTFEIYNNALASGRFTDGDVDAIRRQIEDNPHMFTEERDNDCYTWMKAVGCYAAIVHLQQTDGASSKHLPFTEENNENGIIEGGRVLRALKHSYDNAEPDGLEQCDKVFLTLELFFGATETSNDMLYDYRKSVEYWRRFVPEDGLPLSALVGRLA
;
A
#
# COMPACT_ATOMS: atom_id res chain seq x y z
N MET A 1 -22.38 -0.42 -14.59
CA MET A 1 -21.74 -0.14 -13.29
C MET A 1 -21.26 -1.50 -12.78
N ASN A 2 -19.95 -1.66 -12.57
CA ASN A 2 -19.39 -2.92 -12.12
C ASN A 2 -19.79 -3.13 -10.64
N ASP A 3 -20.10 -4.37 -10.25
CA ASP A 3 -20.43 -4.73 -8.86
C ASP A 3 -19.48 -5.86 -8.45
N PRO A 4 -18.37 -5.54 -7.77
CA PRO A 4 -17.32 -6.51 -7.55
C PRO A 4 -17.74 -7.54 -6.51
N LYS A 5 -17.14 -8.71 -6.58
CA LYS A 5 -17.21 -9.72 -5.53
C LYS A 5 -16.19 -9.41 -4.44
N VAL A 6 -16.62 -9.44 -3.19
CA VAL A 6 -15.76 -9.13 -2.04
C VAL A 6 -15.38 -10.42 -1.31
N TYR A 7 -14.11 -10.53 -0.96
CA TYR A 7 -13.53 -11.69 -0.28
C TYR A 7 -12.79 -11.22 0.97
N LEU A 8 -12.80 -12.01 2.05
CA LEU A 8 -11.89 -11.83 3.17
C LEU A 8 -10.64 -12.67 2.94
N ALA A 9 -9.47 -12.06 3.11
CA ALA A 9 -8.17 -12.71 3.02
C ALA A 9 -7.32 -12.39 4.26
N ILE A 10 -6.25 -13.14 4.45
CA ILE A 10 -5.21 -12.86 5.44
C ILE A 10 -3.88 -12.73 4.70
N ASP A 11 -3.13 -11.65 4.94
CA ASP A 11 -1.71 -11.60 4.61
C ASP A 11 -0.98 -12.52 5.58
N ASN A 12 -0.27 -13.49 5.04
CA ASN A 12 0.48 -14.44 5.84
C ASN A 12 1.77 -13.85 6.44
N CYS A 13 2.03 -12.55 6.29
CA CYS A 13 3.18 -11.85 6.87
C CYS A 13 3.37 -12.22 8.35
N PHE A 14 2.31 -12.34 9.16
CA PHE A 14 2.39 -12.77 10.58
C PHE A 14 3.13 -14.09 10.82
N ALA A 15 3.21 -14.95 9.80
CA ALA A 15 3.82 -16.26 9.88
C ALA A 15 5.34 -16.24 9.74
N TYR A 16 5.94 -15.10 9.37
CA TYR A 16 7.38 -14.98 9.16
C TYR A 16 8.17 -15.56 10.34
N LYS A 17 9.19 -16.38 10.04
CA LYS A 17 10.02 -17.12 11.02
C LYS A 17 9.30 -18.14 11.92
N ARG A 18 7.96 -18.20 11.93
CA ARG A 18 7.17 -19.06 12.83
C ARG A 18 6.55 -20.25 12.12
N TRP A 19 5.77 -19.99 11.07
CA TRP A 19 5.08 -21.01 10.28
C TRP A 19 5.45 -20.82 8.81
N THR A 20 6.62 -21.32 8.44
CA THR A 20 7.27 -20.97 7.18
C THR A 20 6.87 -21.86 6.00
N ARG A 21 6.20 -22.99 6.24
CA ARG A 21 5.79 -23.92 5.18
C ARG A 21 4.36 -23.61 4.71
N PRO A 22 4.07 -23.72 3.39
CA PRO A 22 2.72 -23.55 2.85
C PRO A 22 1.59 -24.23 3.63
N MET A 23 1.79 -25.51 3.97
CA MET A 23 0.83 -26.28 4.74
C MET A 23 0.52 -25.69 6.12
N GLU A 24 1.51 -25.09 6.79
CA GLU A 24 1.33 -24.59 8.16
C GLU A 24 0.47 -23.33 8.18
N TRP A 25 0.83 -22.31 7.41
CA TRP A 25 0.04 -21.08 7.38
C TRP A 25 -1.33 -21.28 6.71
N MET A 26 -1.46 -22.14 5.69
CA MET A 26 -2.78 -22.46 5.12
C MET A 26 -3.70 -23.16 6.13
N ALA A 27 -3.18 -24.13 6.90
CA ALA A 27 -3.99 -24.81 7.91
C ALA A 27 -4.44 -23.85 9.01
N LEU A 28 -3.56 -22.97 9.48
CA LEU A 28 -3.90 -21.96 10.48
C LEU A 28 -4.96 -20.98 9.97
N ILE A 29 -4.79 -20.47 8.75
CA ILE A 29 -5.75 -19.52 8.13
C ILE A 29 -7.10 -20.21 7.89
N ARG A 30 -7.10 -21.49 7.51
CA ARG A 30 -8.32 -22.29 7.40
C ARG A 30 -9.04 -22.43 8.74
N ASP A 31 -8.30 -22.73 9.82
CA ASP A 31 -8.85 -22.87 11.17
C ASP A 31 -9.42 -21.55 11.71
N LEU A 32 -8.92 -20.41 11.22
CA LEU A 32 -9.50 -19.09 11.48
C LEU A 32 -10.78 -18.81 10.67
N GLY A 33 -11.14 -19.66 9.70
CA GLY A 33 -12.35 -19.50 8.87
C GLY A 33 -12.16 -18.65 7.62
N VAL A 34 -10.91 -18.51 7.14
CA VAL A 34 -10.56 -17.77 5.93
C VAL A 34 -10.02 -18.74 4.87
N CYS A 35 -10.37 -18.51 3.60
CA CYS A 35 -10.01 -19.40 2.48
C CYS A 35 -9.05 -18.76 1.46
N TYR A 36 -8.68 -17.50 1.67
CA TYR A 36 -7.84 -16.74 0.76
C TYR A 36 -6.63 -16.16 1.50
N VAL A 37 -5.47 -16.30 0.86
CA VAL A 37 -4.20 -15.83 1.41
C VAL A 37 -3.59 -14.82 0.45
N GLU A 38 -3.04 -13.77 1.02
CA GLU A 38 -2.01 -12.99 0.38
C GLU A 38 -0.65 -13.50 0.85
N ALA A 39 0.15 -14.00 -0.08
CA ALA A 39 1.42 -14.63 0.23
C ALA A 39 2.53 -13.57 0.18
N SER A 40 2.95 -13.09 1.35
CA SER A 40 4.05 -12.15 1.50
C SER A 40 5.40 -12.78 1.17
N ALA A 41 6.25 -12.02 0.48
CA ALA A 41 7.65 -12.39 0.20
C ALA A 41 8.44 -12.76 1.47
N ASP A 42 8.05 -12.24 2.64
CA ASP A 42 8.70 -12.49 3.92
C ASP A 42 8.45 -13.91 4.47
N THR A 43 7.59 -14.71 3.82
CA THR A 43 7.28 -16.10 4.19
C THR A 43 7.97 -17.12 3.28
N GLU A 44 9.29 -16.98 3.15
CA GLU A 44 10.15 -17.82 2.31
C GLU A 44 9.82 -17.75 0.80
N LEU A 45 9.33 -16.59 0.34
CA LEU A 45 8.93 -16.38 -1.06
C LEU A 45 9.86 -15.39 -1.80
N ASP A 46 10.79 -14.72 -1.11
CA ASP A 46 11.68 -13.74 -1.75
C ASP A 46 12.72 -14.37 -2.70
N PRO A 47 12.73 -14.01 -4.00
CA PRO A 47 13.65 -14.59 -4.98
C PRO A 47 15.13 -14.29 -4.76
N LEU A 48 15.47 -13.14 -4.15
CA LEU A 48 16.87 -12.77 -3.93
C LEU A 48 17.52 -13.60 -2.82
N TYR A 49 16.72 -14.16 -1.91
CA TYR A 49 17.21 -14.99 -0.82
C TYR A 49 17.07 -16.49 -1.09
N MET A 50 15.96 -16.91 -1.70
CA MET A 50 15.60 -18.33 -1.77
C MET A 50 16.12 -19.04 -3.03
N GLY A 51 16.29 -18.30 -4.14
CA GLY A 51 16.72 -18.87 -5.41
C GLY A 51 15.65 -19.71 -6.11
N GLY A 52 15.81 -19.89 -7.43
CA GLY A 52 14.77 -20.45 -8.30
C GLY A 52 14.37 -21.90 -7.97
N ASP A 53 15.33 -22.76 -7.60
CA ASP A 53 15.07 -24.17 -7.31
C ASP A 53 14.17 -24.34 -6.08
N TYR A 54 14.41 -23.55 -5.03
CA TYR A 54 13.55 -23.53 -3.85
C TYR A 54 12.18 -22.98 -4.20
N LEU A 55 12.09 -21.85 -4.92
CA LEU A 55 10.81 -21.24 -5.29
C LEU A 55 9.94 -22.17 -6.15
N ALA A 56 10.53 -22.88 -7.10
CA ALA A 56 9.81 -23.91 -7.87
C ALA A 56 9.26 -25.02 -6.98
N LYS A 57 9.97 -25.40 -5.91
CA LYS A 57 9.46 -26.33 -4.90
C LYS A 57 8.36 -25.69 -4.04
N TRP A 58 8.54 -24.44 -3.62
CA TRP A 58 7.58 -23.69 -2.82
C TRP A 58 6.22 -23.62 -3.52
N VAL A 59 6.19 -23.35 -4.83
CA VAL A 59 4.94 -23.34 -5.61
C VAL A 59 4.24 -24.70 -5.60
N ARG A 60 4.98 -25.81 -5.76
CA ARG A 60 4.42 -27.17 -5.66
C ARG A 60 3.87 -27.47 -4.26
N ASP A 61 4.56 -26.99 -3.22
CA ASP A 61 4.10 -27.13 -1.84
C ASP A 61 2.81 -26.33 -1.60
N VAL A 62 2.69 -25.13 -2.19
CA VAL A 62 1.46 -24.31 -2.18
C VAL A 62 0.33 -25.05 -2.88
N GLU A 63 0.52 -25.55 -4.10
CA GLU A 63 -0.51 -26.31 -4.83
C GLU A 63 -0.99 -27.54 -4.04
N ALA A 64 -0.06 -28.28 -3.42
CA ALA A 64 -0.39 -29.43 -2.57
C ALA A 64 -1.14 -29.02 -1.29
N ALA A 65 -0.77 -27.89 -0.68
CA ALA A 65 -1.44 -27.34 0.49
C ALA A 65 -2.86 -26.84 0.15
N THR A 66 -3.03 -26.18 -1.00
CA THR A 66 -4.33 -25.79 -1.55
C THR A 66 -5.23 -27.00 -1.72
N ALA A 67 -4.74 -28.07 -2.34
CA ALA A 67 -5.52 -29.29 -2.56
C ALA A 67 -5.98 -29.97 -1.25
N LYS A 68 -5.20 -29.84 -0.17
CA LYS A 68 -5.50 -30.46 1.12
C LYS A 68 -6.40 -29.62 2.02
N THR A 69 -6.25 -28.30 1.99
CA THR A 69 -6.92 -27.37 2.91
C THR A 69 -8.13 -26.66 2.30
N GLY A 70 -8.17 -26.57 0.97
CA GLY A 70 -9.12 -25.73 0.23
C GLY A 70 -8.85 -24.23 0.35
N VAL A 71 -7.70 -23.82 0.91
CA VAL A 71 -7.24 -22.43 0.97
C VAL A 71 -6.45 -22.12 -0.29
N SER A 72 -6.68 -20.96 -0.91
CA SER A 72 -5.98 -20.54 -2.13
C SER A 72 -5.16 -19.27 -1.89
N VAL A 73 -4.01 -19.17 -2.57
CA VAL A 73 -3.27 -17.90 -2.68
C VAL A 73 -4.00 -17.02 -3.68
N ALA A 74 -4.61 -15.94 -3.20
CA ALA A 74 -5.32 -14.96 -4.02
C ALA A 74 -4.37 -13.94 -4.64
N ASN A 75 -3.35 -13.54 -3.87
CA ASN A 75 -2.32 -12.59 -4.27
C ASN A 75 -0.96 -13.08 -3.73
N VAL A 76 0.11 -12.75 -4.44
CA VAL A 76 1.45 -12.67 -3.86
C VAL A 76 1.76 -11.19 -3.59
N PHE A 77 2.55 -10.91 -2.56
CA PHE A 77 2.88 -9.55 -2.17
C PHE A 77 4.38 -9.36 -1.92
N SER A 78 4.87 -8.13 -2.10
CA SER A 78 6.19 -7.76 -1.60
C SER A 78 6.27 -7.90 -0.07
N GLY A 79 7.48 -7.80 0.50
CA GLY A 79 7.68 -7.92 1.94
C GLY A 79 8.53 -6.77 2.50
N HIS A 80 8.84 -6.85 3.78
CA HIS A 80 9.67 -5.88 4.49
C HIS A 80 11.09 -5.81 3.88
N GLY A 81 11.59 -6.91 3.32
CA GLY A 81 12.88 -6.95 2.63
C GLY A 81 13.01 -5.87 1.55
N THR A 82 12.06 -5.82 0.62
CA THR A 82 12.06 -4.82 -0.46
C THR A 82 11.78 -3.41 0.04
N TYR A 83 10.94 -3.29 1.07
CA TYR A 83 10.56 -2.03 1.71
C TYR A 83 11.78 -1.28 2.31
N THR A 84 12.83 -2.00 2.71
CA THR A 84 14.04 -1.40 3.30
C THR A 84 15.04 -0.83 2.28
N THR A 85 14.75 -0.88 0.98
CA THR A 85 15.68 -0.48 -0.08
C THR A 85 15.05 0.52 -1.06
N LEU A 86 15.88 1.18 -1.87
CA LEU A 86 15.37 2.05 -2.95
C LEU A 86 14.76 1.25 -4.12
N GLY A 87 14.96 -0.07 -4.19
CA GLY A 87 14.39 -0.97 -5.20
C GLY A 87 14.47 -0.46 -6.64
N LEU A 88 13.33 -0.37 -7.32
CA LEU A 88 13.23 0.14 -8.70
C LEU A 88 13.63 1.61 -8.85
N ALA A 89 13.71 2.38 -7.77
CA ALA A 89 14.14 3.77 -7.78
C ALA A 89 15.61 3.96 -7.38
N HIS A 90 16.36 2.86 -7.15
CA HIS A 90 17.77 2.91 -6.78
C HIS A 90 18.60 3.80 -7.73
N THR A 91 19.66 4.44 -7.22
CA THR A 91 20.47 5.40 -8.00
C THR A 91 21.32 4.69 -9.06
N ASP A 92 21.85 3.52 -8.73
CA ASP A 92 22.58 2.64 -9.65
C ASP A 92 21.64 1.85 -10.57
N ALA A 93 21.91 1.88 -11.89
CA ALA A 93 21.10 1.22 -12.91
C ALA A 93 21.20 -0.31 -12.87
N GLY A 94 22.35 -0.86 -12.51
CA GLY A 94 22.54 -2.31 -12.38
C GLY A 94 21.72 -2.89 -11.24
N VAL A 95 21.52 -2.13 -10.15
CA VAL A 95 20.62 -2.52 -9.06
C VAL A 95 19.16 -2.50 -9.52
N ARG A 96 18.72 -1.46 -10.23
CA ARG A 96 17.35 -1.40 -10.79
C ARG A 96 17.08 -2.58 -11.72
N GLU A 97 18.02 -2.89 -12.62
CA GLU A 97 17.93 -4.02 -13.53
C GLU A 97 17.88 -5.36 -12.79
N ARG A 98 18.65 -5.49 -11.69
CA ARG A 98 18.60 -6.68 -10.84
C ARG A 98 17.23 -6.84 -10.16
N PHE A 99 16.67 -5.79 -9.58
CA PHE A 99 15.31 -5.86 -9.01
C PHE A 99 14.27 -6.25 -10.06
N LYS A 100 14.34 -5.67 -11.26
CA LYS A 100 13.44 -6.01 -12.37
C LYS A 100 13.56 -7.49 -12.77
N THR A 101 14.78 -7.95 -13.06
CA THR A 101 15.00 -9.26 -13.70
C THR A 101 15.14 -10.42 -12.72
N GLN A 102 15.61 -10.18 -11.50
CA GLN A 102 15.91 -11.22 -10.51
C GLN A 102 14.96 -11.23 -9.31
N TRP A 103 14.13 -10.19 -9.13
CA TRP A 103 13.10 -10.18 -8.08
C TRP A 103 11.69 -10.10 -8.69
N PHE A 104 11.39 -9.10 -9.52
CA PHE A 104 10.05 -8.92 -10.10
C PHE A 104 9.65 -10.03 -11.06
N TYR A 105 10.48 -10.37 -12.06
CA TYR A 105 10.12 -11.39 -13.04
C TYR A 105 9.86 -12.77 -12.40
N PRO A 106 10.67 -13.25 -11.44
CA PRO A 106 10.33 -14.47 -10.71
C PRO A 106 9.02 -14.37 -9.91
N MET A 107 8.75 -13.24 -9.24
CA MET A 107 7.48 -13.04 -8.53
C MET A 107 6.27 -13.04 -9.48
N VAL A 108 6.39 -12.40 -10.65
CA VAL A 108 5.38 -12.43 -11.71
C VAL A 108 5.13 -13.85 -12.19
N ASP A 109 6.19 -14.63 -12.43
CA ASP A 109 6.08 -16.02 -12.86
C ASP A 109 5.34 -16.88 -11.82
N ILE A 110 5.63 -16.68 -10.53
CA ILE A 110 4.94 -17.36 -9.43
C ILE A 110 3.47 -16.94 -9.37
N ALA A 111 3.18 -15.64 -9.44
CA ALA A 111 1.82 -15.12 -9.42
C ALA A 111 0.98 -15.71 -10.58
N ALA A 112 1.56 -15.72 -11.79
CA ALA A 112 0.91 -16.30 -12.97
C ALA A 112 0.67 -17.80 -12.82
N GLN A 113 1.64 -18.56 -12.31
CA GLN A 113 1.48 -20.01 -12.09
C GLN A 113 0.37 -20.32 -11.07
N LEU A 114 0.27 -19.50 -10.01
CA LEU A 114 -0.76 -19.65 -8.98
C LEU A 114 -2.11 -19.02 -9.35
N GLN A 115 -2.21 -18.35 -10.52
CA GLN A 115 -3.38 -17.56 -10.92
C GLN A 115 -3.74 -16.47 -9.88
N ALA A 116 -2.72 -15.94 -9.22
CA ALA A 116 -2.82 -14.93 -8.19
C ALA A 116 -2.60 -13.52 -8.76
N GLY A 117 -3.09 -12.50 -8.05
CA GLY A 117 -2.62 -11.14 -8.25
C GLY A 117 -1.19 -10.95 -7.73
N PHE A 118 -0.52 -9.88 -8.14
CA PHE A 118 0.76 -9.46 -7.57
C PHE A 118 0.72 -8.00 -7.12
N GLY A 119 0.58 -7.80 -5.81
CA GLY A 119 0.62 -6.49 -5.16
C GLY A 119 2.02 -6.16 -4.65
N PHE A 120 2.42 -4.89 -4.64
CA PHE A 120 3.76 -4.53 -4.18
C PHE A 120 3.96 -3.05 -3.84
N LEU A 121 5.00 -2.80 -3.04
CA LEU A 121 5.82 -1.58 -3.01
C LEU A 121 7.31 -1.96 -3.03
N VAL A 122 8.04 -1.58 -4.09
CA VAL A 122 9.45 -1.97 -4.28
C VAL A 122 10.28 -0.80 -4.76
N HIS A 123 10.02 0.39 -4.22
CA HIS A 123 10.85 1.55 -4.47
C HIS A 123 10.71 2.62 -3.39
N GLY A 124 11.79 3.38 -3.25
CA GLY A 124 11.86 4.58 -2.44
C GLY A 124 12.81 5.57 -3.10
N PHE A 125 12.50 6.86 -3.03
CA PHE A 125 13.29 7.92 -3.62
C PHE A 125 14.28 8.44 -2.58
N ALA A 126 15.55 8.54 -2.98
CA ALA A 126 16.58 9.11 -2.12
C ALA A 126 16.32 10.60 -1.85
N GLU A 127 16.68 11.08 -0.65
CA GLU A 127 16.40 12.45 -0.20
C GLU A 127 16.81 13.52 -1.23
N PHE A 128 18.02 13.44 -1.78
CA PHE A 128 18.51 14.43 -2.76
C PHE A 128 17.69 14.51 -4.06
N ILE A 129 16.87 13.49 -4.37
CA ILE A 129 15.93 13.49 -5.48
C ILE A 129 14.69 14.32 -5.12
N LEU A 130 14.21 14.22 -3.89
CA LEU A 130 13.05 14.98 -3.38
C LEU A 130 13.34 16.47 -3.31
N GLN A 131 14.59 16.85 -3.02
CA GLN A 131 15.01 18.24 -2.90
C GLN A 131 14.99 19.04 -4.22
N ASP A 132 14.73 18.40 -5.36
CA ASP A 132 14.74 19.03 -6.67
C ASP A 132 13.61 18.48 -7.55
N LYS A 133 12.60 19.32 -7.83
CA LYS A 133 11.44 18.96 -8.66
C LYS A 133 11.80 18.36 -10.02
N MET A 134 12.90 18.81 -10.65
CA MET A 134 13.32 18.27 -11.95
C MET A 134 13.95 16.88 -11.79
N LYS A 135 14.70 16.62 -10.71
CA LYS A 135 15.19 15.28 -10.38
C LYS A 135 14.04 14.34 -10.04
N TYR A 136 13.09 14.80 -9.21
CA TYR A 136 11.88 14.05 -8.87
C TYR A 136 11.11 13.64 -10.12
N GLY A 137 10.80 14.61 -11.01
CA GLY A 137 10.08 14.34 -12.26
C GLY A 137 10.80 13.34 -13.16
N ARG A 138 12.13 13.46 -13.32
CA ARG A 138 12.92 12.48 -14.09
C ARG A 138 12.90 11.07 -13.47
N LYS A 139 12.94 10.97 -12.13
CA LYS A 139 12.90 9.68 -11.44
C LYS A 139 11.52 9.04 -11.50
N MET A 140 10.43 9.83 -11.39
CA MET A 140 9.07 9.34 -11.65
C MET A 140 8.93 8.81 -13.07
N GLU A 141 9.49 9.50 -14.07
CA GLU A 141 9.43 9.04 -15.45
C GLU A 141 10.17 7.73 -15.71
N GLU A 142 11.33 7.57 -15.08
CA GLU A 142 12.06 6.29 -15.09
C GLU A 142 11.25 5.18 -14.41
N LEU A 143 10.63 5.47 -13.26
CA LEU A 143 9.77 4.51 -12.56
C LEU A 143 8.59 4.07 -13.44
N TYR A 144 7.88 5.01 -14.10
CA TYR A 144 6.79 4.67 -15.01
C TYR A 144 7.24 3.78 -16.17
N ALA A 145 8.42 4.02 -16.74
CA ALA A 145 8.97 3.19 -17.80
C ALA A 145 9.25 1.75 -17.30
N ILE A 146 9.91 1.61 -16.16
CA ILE A 146 10.25 0.30 -15.58
C ILE A 146 8.98 -0.48 -15.20
N LEU A 147 8.01 0.16 -14.58
CA LEU A 147 6.74 -0.46 -14.23
C LEU A 147 5.94 -0.89 -15.46
N ALA A 148 5.98 -0.12 -16.54
CA ALA A 148 5.34 -0.51 -17.80
C ALA A 148 6.02 -1.73 -18.46
N GLU A 149 7.35 -1.84 -18.39
CA GLU A 149 8.08 -3.03 -18.83
C GLU A 149 7.67 -4.26 -18.01
N ILE A 150 7.62 -4.14 -16.67
CA ILE A 150 7.18 -5.20 -15.77
C ILE A 150 5.72 -5.60 -16.06
N ASN A 151 4.82 -4.63 -16.24
CA ASN A 151 3.42 -4.92 -16.53
C ASN A 151 3.23 -5.58 -17.90
N THR A 152 4.06 -5.22 -18.89
CA THR A 152 4.09 -5.91 -20.19
C THR A 152 4.53 -7.36 -20.04
N TYR A 153 5.56 -7.62 -19.21
CA TYR A 153 6.00 -8.97 -18.89
C TYR A 153 4.92 -9.77 -18.15
N ALA A 154 4.25 -9.16 -17.17
CA ALA A 154 3.13 -9.77 -16.44
C ALA A 154 2.01 -10.22 -17.38
N LYS A 155 1.59 -9.37 -18.32
CA LYS A 155 0.62 -9.72 -19.36
C LYS A 155 1.08 -10.92 -20.19
N GLN A 156 2.35 -10.95 -20.60
CA GLN A 156 2.91 -12.05 -21.39
C GLN A 156 2.91 -13.39 -20.64
N LYS A 157 3.08 -13.35 -19.31
CA LYS A 157 3.08 -14.53 -18.45
C LYS A 157 1.70 -14.95 -17.98
N GLY A 158 0.69 -14.09 -18.13
CA GLY A 158 -0.68 -14.34 -17.67
C GLY A 158 -0.93 -13.94 -16.22
N CYS A 159 -0.09 -13.08 -15.63
CA CYS A 159 -0.42 -12.40 -14.38
C CYS A 159 -1.33 -11.21 -14.70
N GLU A 160 -2.63 -11.37 -14.48
CA GLU A 160 -3.65 -10.42 -14.93
C GLU A 160 -3.78 -9.17 -14.04
N ARG A 161 -3.32 -9.23 -12.79
CA ARG A 161 -3.51 -8.17 -11.79
C ARG A 161 -2.18 -7.79 -11.16
N MET A 162 -1.47 -6.87 -11.80
CA MET A 162 -0.37 -6.14 -11.16
C MET A 162 -0.95 -4.96 -10.40
N MET A 163 -0.62 -4.82 -9.12
CA MET A 163 -1.18 -3.80 -8.24
C MET A 163 -0.08 -3.10 -7.46
N MET A 164 -0.19 -1.78 -7.28
CA MET A 164 0.74 -0.99 -6.47
C MET A 164 0.06 -0.50 -5.20
N GLU A 165 0.74 -0.67 -4.08
CA GLU A 165 0.35 -0.11 -2.79
C GLU A 165 0.59 1.40 -2.73
N GLN A 166 -0.38 2.14 -2.20
CA GLN A 166 -0.18 3.54 -1.87
C GLN A 166 0.57 3.70 -0.56
N MET A 167 1.38 4.75 -0.49
CA MET A 167 2.09 5.11 0.72
C MET A 167 1.68 6.50 1.19
N TYR A 168 2.30 6.99 2.26
CA TYR A 168 1.89 8.19 2.98
C TYR A 168 3.05 9.15 3.21
N SER A 169 4.04 9.13 2.32
CA SER A 169 5.23 9.98 2.43
C SER A 169 5.87 10.26 1.08
N PRO A 170 6.52 11.43 0.90
CA PRO A 170 7.05 11.87 -0.38
C PRO A 170 8.15 10.98 -0.95
N GLN A 171 8.88 10.26 -0.09
CA GLN A 171 9.92 9.33 -0.52
C GLN A 171 9.36 8.03 -1.12
N MET A 172 8.07 7.73 -1.00
CA MET A 172 7.48 6.50 -1.51
C MET A 172 6.27 6.81 -2.40
N PRO A 173 6.46 7.39 -3.60
CA PRO A 173 5.34 7.56 -4.52
C PRO A 173 4.80 6.19 -4.96
N PRO A 174 3.51 6.04 -5.31
CA PRO A 174 2.45 7.02 -5.19
C PRO A 174 2.01 7.19 -3.73
N TRP A 175 1.76 8.44 -3.34
CA TRP A 175 1.41 8.79 -1.97
C TRP A 175 0.33 9.89 -1.87
N THR A 176 -0.29 10.20 -3.01
CA THR A 176 -1.45 11.10 -3.16
C THR A 176 -2.42 10.46 -4.14
N ILE A 177 -3.71 10.79 -4.04
CA ILE A 177 -4.76 10.24 -4.91
C ILE A 177 -4.42 10.53 -6.37
N ASP A 178 -4.06 11.79 -6.68
CA ASP A 178 -3.70 12.19 -8.03
C ASP A 178 -2.43 11.50 -8.54
N GLY A 179 -1.46 11.27 -7.64
CA GLY A 179 -0.24 10.53 -7.96
C GLY A 179 -0.51 9.06 -8.31
N MET A 180 -1.41 8.40 -7.58
CA MET A 180 -1.85 7.04 -7.86
C MET A 180 -2.58 6.95 -9.20
N VAL A 181 -3.54 7.85 -9.45
CA VAL A 181 -4.26 7.90 -10.74
C VAL A 181 -3.30 8.13 -11.90
N ALA A 182 -2.36 9.06 -11.76
CA ALA A 182 -1.36 9.34 -12.80
C ALA A 182 -0.48 8.11 -13.07
N LEU A 183 -0.04 7.40 -12.03
CA LEU A 183 0.77 6.19 -12.16
C LEU A 183 0.01 5.08 -12.88
N MET A 184 -1.21 4.75 -12.44
CA MET A 184 -2.03 3.72 -13.08
C MET A 184 -2.25 4.04 -14.57
N ARG A 185 -2.61 5.29 -14.89
CA ARG A 185 -2.83 5.73 -16.27
C ARG A 185 -1.57 5.58 -17.11
N GLU A 186 -0.43 6.03 -16.60
CA GLU A 186 0.79 6.03 -17.40
C GLU A 186 1.35 4.63 -17.62
N VAL A 187 1.30 3.77 -16.59
CA VAL A 187 1.70 2.36 -16.71
C VAL A 187 0.75 1.62 -17.65
N ALA A 188 -0.57 1.81 -17.52
CA ALA A 188 -1.54 1.17 -18.39
C ALA A 188 -1.40 1.62 -19.85
N ARG A 189 -1.23 2.92 -20.08
CA ARG A 189 -1.01 3.51 -21.41
C ARG A 189 0.24 2.97 -22.09
N ARG A 190 1.36 2.86 -21.37
CA ARG A 190 2.64 2.37 -21.92
C ARG A 190 2.65 0.87 -22.16
N SER A 191 2.08 0.08 -21.26
CA SER A 191 2.06 -1.38 -21.33
C SER A 191 0.91 -1.96 -22.14
N GLY A 192 -0.12 -1.15 -22.43
CA GLY A 192 -1.34 -1.59 -23.10
C GLY A 192 -2.14 -2.63 -22.30
N SER A 193 -2.01 -2.62 -20.97
CA SER A 193 -2.63 -3.57 -20.05
C SER A 193 -3.07 -2.87 -18.77
N PRO A 194 -4.14 -3.32 -18.10
CA PRO A 194 -4.56 -2.76 -16.83
C PRO A 194 -3.44 -2.76 -15.78
N PHE A 195 -3.50 -1.78 -14.88
CA PHE A 195 -2.62 -1.68 -13.72
C PHE A 195 -3.47 -1.15 -12.57
N PHE A 196 -3.38 -1.80 -11.42
CA PHE A 196 -4.35 -1.66 -10.35
C PHE A 196 -3.73 -1.07 -9.09
N PHE A 197 -4.61 -0.80 -8.13
CA PHE A 197 -4.32 -0.16 -6.87
C PHE A 197 -4.46 -1.15 -5.71
N VAL A 198 -3.65 -0.99 -4.67
CA VAL A 198 -3.85 -1.60 -3.34
C VAL A 198 -4.00 -0.46 -2.34
N GLU A 199 -5.08 -0.46 -1.56
CA GLU A 199 -5.31 0.49 -0.47
C GLU A 199 -4.92 -0.14 0.87
N ASP A 200 -3.90 0.35 1.56
CA ASP A 200 -3.76 0.15 3.01
C ASP A 200 -4.48 1.25 3.81
N THR A 201 -5.43 0.82 4.65
CA THR A 201 -6.21 1.66 5.56
C THR A 201 -5.38 2.46 6.59
N GLY A 202 -4.13 2.05 6.87
CA GLY A 202 -3.21 2.76 7.76
C GLY A 202 -2.26 3.73 7.06
N HIS A 203 -2.25 3.78 5.73
CA HIS A 203 -1.31 4.56 4.93
C HIS A 203 -1.80 5.98 4.65
N HIS A 204 -2.11 6.73 5.71
CA HIS A 204 -2.62 8.10 5.62
C HIS A 204 -2.02 8.96 6.74
N HIS A 205 -1.44 10.13 6.40
CA HIS A 205 -0.76 10.94 7.41
C HIS A 205 -0.78 12.45 7.12
N HIS A 206 -1.29 13.23 8.07
CA HIS A 206 -1.40 14.69 8.02
C HIS A 206 -0.05 15.43 8.08
N LYS A 207 1.08 14.76 8.36
CA LYS A 207 2.38 15.42 8.57
C LYS A 207 2.85 16.20 7.35
N PHE A 208 2.52 15.71 6.17
CA PHE A 208 3.00 16.26 4.91
C PHE A 208 2.01 17.23 4.26
N LEU A 209 0.95 17.61 4.97
CA LEU A 209 0.03 18.65 4.54
C LEU A 209 0.78 19.93 4.20
N ARG A 210 0.34 20.60 3.14
CA ARG A 210 0.79 21.95 2.83
C ARG A 210 0.56 22.86 4.05
N PRO A 211 1.62 23.47 4.63
CA PRO A 211 1.46 24.23 5.86
C PRO A 211 0.81 25.59 5.61
N GLU A 212 -0.13 25.96 6.48
CA GLU A 212 -0.67 27.31 6.52
C GLU A 212 0.36 28.31 7.05
N ILE A 213 0.42 29.50 6.46
CA ILE A 213 1.39 30.55 6.87
C ILE A 213 1.23 30.90 8.36
N GLU A 214 0.00 30.93 8.86
CA GLU A 214 -0.27 31.21 10.27
C GLU A 214 0.27 30.09 11.20
N ALA A 215 0.28 28.84 10.74
CA ALA A 215 0.91 27.74 11.48
C ALA A 215 2.44 27.92 11.55
N ILE A 216 3.06 28.35 10.45
CA ILE A 216 4.50 28.64 10.38
C ILE A 216 4.87 29.79 11.33
N LYS A 217 4.09 30.90 11.31
CA LYS A 217 4.27 32.04 12.23
C LYS A 217 4.11 31.63 13.70
N LYS A 218 3.11 30.79 14.00
CA LYS A 218 2.88 30.27 15.36
C LYS A 218 4.05 29.41 15.83
N ALA A 219 4.57 28.53 14.98
CA ALA A 219 5.75 27.73 15.28
C ALA A 219 6.99 28.61 15.53
N PHE A 220 7.16 29.67 14.73
CA PHE A 220 8.23 30.65 14.91
C PHE A 220 8.12 31.37 16.27
N ALA A 221 6.92 31.84 16.63
CA ALA A 221 6.68 32.48 17.94
C ALA A 221 6.98 31.54 19.12
N ALA A 222 6.72 30.24 18.95
CA ALA A 222 7.05 29.21 19.93
C ALA A 222 8.54 28.80 19.93
N LYS A 223 9.36 29.36 19.02
CA LYS A 223 10.79 29.06 18.85
C LYS A 223 11.09 27.57 18.65
N GLN A 224 10.20 26.82 18.01
CA GLN A 224 10.40 25.41 17.71
C GLN A 224 9.94 25.03 16.30
N ALA A 225 10.75 24.24 15.61
CA ALA A 225 10.42 23.66 14.30
C ALA A 225 9.84 22.23 14.41
N LYS A 226 9.82 21.63 15.60
CA LYS A 226 9.47 20.22 15.78
C LYS A 226 8.03 19.97 15.36
N GLY A 227 7.85 19.07 14.39
CA GLY A 227 6.54 18.72 13.82
C GLY A 227 6.07 19.63 12.69
N LEU A 228 6.81 20.69 12.35
CA LEU A 228 6.52 21.52 11.18
C LEU A 228 7.14 20.90 9.93
N TRP A 229 6.33 20.67 8.90
CA TRP A 229 6.79 20.26 7.58
C TRP A 229 6.81 21.46 6.64
N LEU A 230 7.99 21.76 6.08
CA LEU A 230 8.20 22.86 5.13
C LEU A 230 8.63 22.37 3.75
N GLY A 231 8.63 21.06 3.51
CA GLY A 231 9.11 20.45 2.27
C GLY A 231 10.64 20.39 2.22
N THR A 232 11.24 21.23 1.38
CA THR A 232 12.67 21.14 1.05
C THR A 232 13.59 21.67 2.16
N GLU A 233 14.84 21.18 2.20
CA GLU A 233 15.92 21.67 3.06
C GLU A 233 16.11 23.18 2.90
N ARG A 234 16.05 23.69 1.67
CA ARG A 234 16.12 25.14 1.39
C ARG A 234 15.02 25.94 2.10
N THR A 235 13.82 25.37 2.23
CA THR A 235 12.73 26.03 2.95
C THR A 235 12.99 26.03 4.46
N PHE A 236 13.52 24.92 4.99
CA PHE A 236 13.98 24.85 6.38
C PHE A 236 15.16 25.79 6.66
N GLU A 237 16.08 26.01 5.72
CA GLU A 237 17.17 26.98 5.87
C GLU A 237 16.66 28.41 6.06
N ILE A 238 15.67 28.84 5.26
CA ILE A 238 15.02 30.15 5.41
C ILE A 238 14.44 30.29 6.82
N TYR A 239 13.69 29.27 7.25
CA TYR A 239 13.05 29.26 8.57
C TYR A 239 14.07 29.25 9.73
N ASN A 240 15.12 28.43 9.63
CA ASN A 240 16.16 28.32 10.66
C ASN A 240 17.00 29.60 10.76
N ASN A 241 17.27 30.27 9.64
CA ASN A 241 17.94 31.58 9.65
C ASN A 241 17.08 32.66 10.33
N ALA A 242 15.76 32.65 10.09
CA ALA A 242 14.83 33.51 10.80
C ALA A 242 14.85 33.23 12.31
N LEU A 243 14.81 31.96 12.73
CA LEU A 243 14.90 31.57 14.14
C LEU A 243 16.21 32.04 14.79
N ALA A 244 17.34 31.85 14.12
CA ALA A 244 18.65 32.27 14.61
C ALA A 244 18.75 33.80 14.75
N SER A 245 18.15 34.56 13.84
CA SER A 245 18.14 36.03 13.89
C SER A 245 17.12 36.61 14.89
N GLY A 246 16.16 35.79 15.35
CA GLY A 246 15.03 36.23 16.18
C GLY A 246 14.02 37.11 15.43
N ARG A 247 14.09 37.16 14.09
CA ARG A 247 13.21 37.95 13.24
C ARG A 247 12.67 37.11 12.10
N PHE A 248 11.34 37.14 11.92
CA PHE A 248 10.65 36.51 10.80
C PHE A 248 9.91 37.60 10.03
N THR A 249 10.36 37.88 8.82
CA THR A 249 9.89 39.00 7.99
C THR A 249 8.88 38.54 6.95
N ASP A 250 8.12 39.48 6.38
CA ASP A 250 7.25 39.18 5.24
C ASP A 250 8.03 38.63 4.03
N GLY A 251 9.29 39.06 3.85
CA GLY A 251 10.18 38.51 2.83
C GLY A 251 10.53 37.04 3.04
N ASP A 252 10.69 36.60 4.29
CA ASP A 252 10.90 35.19 4.62
C ASP A 252 9.64 34.36 4.34
N VAL A 253 8.47 34.91 4.68
CA VAL A 253 7.16 34.30 4.38
C VAL A 253 6.97 34.12 2.87
N ASP A 254 7.25 35.16 2.08
CA ASP A 254 7.13 35.10 0.62
C ASP A 254 8.12 34.11 0.00
N ALA A 255 9.35 34.04 0.53
CA ALA A 255 10.35 33.08 0.09
C ALA A 255 9.92 31.63 0.39
N ILE A 256 9.40 31.37 1.59
CA ILE A 256 8.86 30.05 1.97
C ILE A 256 7.66 29.69 1.09
N ARG A 257 6.70 30.60 0.91
CA ARG A 257 5.52 30.36 0.06
C ARG A 257 5.93 29.96 -1.36
N ARG A 258 6.89 30.69 -1.94
CA ARG A 258 7.43 30.37 -3.27
C ARG A 258 8.07 29.00 -3.31
N GLN A 259 8.88 28.63 -2.31
CA GLN A 259 9.49 27.30 -2.26
C GLN A 259 8.45 26.18 -2.17
N ILE A 260 7.38 26.37 -1.40
CA ILE A 260 6.27 25.41 -1.30
C ILE A 260 5.55 25.27 -2.66
N GLU A 261 5.26 26.39 -3.32
CA GLU A 261 4.61 26.40 -4.65
C GLU A 261 5.48 25.78 -5.75
N ASP A 262 6.79 25.99 -5.69
CA ASP A 262 7.74 25.44 -6.65
C ASP A 262 7.96 23.93 -6.47
N ASN A 263 7.65 23.36 -5.29
CA ASN A 263 7.89 21.96 -4.95
C ASN A 263 6.62 21.24 -4.45
N PRO A 264 5.55 21.17 -5.27
CA PRO A 264 4.27 20.59 -4.85
C PRO A 264 4.38 19.09 -4.56
N HIS A 265 5.38 18.40 -5.11
CA HIS A 265 5.64 16.97 -4.88
C HIS A 265 6.12 16.65 -3.45
N MET A 266 6.28 17.66 -2.60
CA MET A 266 6.64 17.49 -1.19
C MET A 266 5.42 17.54 -0.27
N PHE A 267 4.21 17.78 -0.79
CA PHE A 267 3.02 18.05 0.03
C PHE A 267 1.81 17.22 -0.40
N THR A 268 0.98 16.88 0.59
CA THR A 268 -0.38 16.38 0.38
C THR A 268 -1.42 17.49 0.46
N GLU A 269 -2.62 17.20 -0.04
CA GLU A 269 -3.85 17.93 0.27
C GLU A 269 -4.63 17.21 1.39
N GLU A 270 -5.66 17.85 1.95
CA GLU A 270 -6.48 17.25 3.02
C GLU A 270 -7.11 15.91 2.59
N ARG A 271 -7.51 15.80 1.31
CA ARG A 271 -8.13 14.58 0.77
C ARG A 271 -7.20 13.38 0.72
N ASP A 272 -5.88 13.58 0.74
CA ASP A 272 -4.92 12.49 0.66
C ASP A 272 -4.65 11.83 2.03
N ASN A 273 -5.18 12.37 3.12
CA ASN A 273 -4.86 11.91 4.48
C ASN A 273 -6.00 11.12 5.15
N ASP A 274 -6.97 10.62 4.38
CA ASP A 274 -8.10 9.83 4.87
C ASP A 274 -8.39 8.63 3.97
N CYS A 275 -8.29 7.43 4.52
CA CYS A 275 -8.50 6.17 3.78
C CYS A 275 -9.87 6.09 3.11
N TYR A 276 -10.91 6.66 3.75
CA TYR A 276 -12.25 6.64 3.18
C TYR A 276 -12.39 7.56 1.98
N THR A 277 -11.63 8.66 1.95
CA THR A 277 -11.57 9.58 0.82
C THR A 277 -10.83 8.93 -0.35
N TRP A 278 -9.70 8.24 -0.09
CA TRP A 278 -9.03 7.41 -1.09
C TRP A 278 -9.95 6.32 -1.66
N MET A 279 -10.57 5.51 -0.80
CA MET A 279 -11.50 4.47 -1.22
C MET A 279 -12.67 5.01 -2.03
N LYS A 280 -13.21 6.19 -1.69
CA LYS A 280 -14.27 6.84 -2.50
C LYS A 280 -13.76 7.30 -3.86
N ALA A 281 -12.55 7.85 -3.91
CA ALA A 281 -11.98 8.42 -5.13
C ALA A 281 -11.53 7.36 -6.13
N VAL A 282 -10.83 6.31 -5.67
CA VAL A 282 -10.14 5.35 -6.53
C VAL A 282 -10.35 3.89 -6.13
N GLY A 283 -11.20 3.60 -5.15
CA GLY A 283 -11.43 2.24 -4.65
C GLY A 283 -12.04 1.27 -5.66
N CYS A 284 -12.64 1.76 -6.75
CA CYS A 284 -13.08 0.89 -7.86
C CYS A 284 -11.94 0.26 -8.67
N TYR A 285 -10.71 0.77 -8.50
CA TYR A 285 -9.48 0.21 -9.06
C TYR A 285 -8.67 -0.59 -8.02
N ALA A 286 -9.17 -0.69 -6.79
CA ALA A 286 -8.52 -1.42 -5.70
C ALA A 286 -8.89 -2.90 -5.74
N ALA A 287 -7.95 -3.76 -6.15
CA ALA A 287 -8.15 -5.21 -6.09
C ALA A 287 -7.87 -5.77 -4.69
N ILE A 288 -7.11 -5.03 -3.88
CA ILE A 288 -6.78 -5.34 -2.50
C ILE A 288 -7.04 -4.12 -1.64
N VAL A 289 -7.62 -4.35 -0.45
CA VAL A 289 -7.64 -3.39 0.65
C VAL A 289 -6.96 -4.04 1.85
N HIS A 290 -5.75 -3.62 2.19
CA HIS A 290 -5.09 -4.03 3.43
C HIS A 290 -5.81 -3.40 4.63
N LEU A 291 -6.19 -4.27 5.53
CA LEU A 291 -6.97 -3.98 6.71
C LEU A 291 -6.06 -4.08 7.93
N GLN A 292 -5.90 -2.93 8.56
CA GLN A 292 -5.36 -2.79 9.89
C GLN A 292 -6.25 -1.85 10.69
N GLN A 293 -6.28 -2.02 12.00
CA GLN A 293 -6.81 -0.98 12.87
C GLN A 293 -5.71 0.06 13.15
N THR A 294 -6.10 1.33 13.22
CA THR A 294 -5.20 2.45 13.51
C THR A 294 -5.97 3.60 14.14
N ASP A 295 -5.26 4.53 14.79
CA ASP A 295 -5.79 5.81 15.27
C ASP A 295 -5.61 6.96 14.26
N GLY A 296 -5.05 6.67 13.07
CA GLY A 296 -4.76 7.66 12.03
C GLY A 296 -3.49 8.50 12.28
N ALA A 297 -2.76 8.25 13.37
CA ALA A 297 -1.50 8.94 13.66
C ALA A 297 -0.28 8.22 13.06
N SER A 298 -0.38 6.91 12.84
CA SER A 298 0.67 6.08 12.24
C SER A 298 0.08 4.79 11.65
N SER A 299 0.75 4.20 10.66
CA SER A 299 0.46 2.82 10.24
C SER A 299 0.92 1.86 11.35
N LYS A 300 -0.02 1.23 12.05
CA LYS A 300 0.26 0.43 13.27
C LYS A 300 0.02 -1.07 13.08
N HIS A 301 -0.68 -1.47 12.02
CA HIS A 301 -1.04 -2.85 11.73
C HIS A 301 -1.74 -3.56 12.90
N LEU A 302 -2.59 -2.84 13.65
CA LEU A 302 -3.23 -3.38 14.84
C LEU A 302 -4.36 -4.35 14.48
N PRO A 303 -4.59 -5.39 15.29
CA PRO A 303 -5.74 -6.28 15.11
C PRO A 303 -7.06 -5.57 15.42
N PHE A 304 -8.17 -6.09 14.88
CA PHE A 304 -9.53 -5.57 15.10
C PHE A 304 -10.16 -6.18 16.37
N THR A 305 -9.48 -6.07 17.50
CA THR A 305 -10.00 -6.41 18.83
C THR A 305 -11.02 -5.37 19.31
N GLU A 306 -11.81 -5.68 20.34
CA GLU A 306 -12.77 -4.72 20.92
C GLU A 306 -12.09 -3.41 21.33
N GLU A 307 -10.99 -3.49 22.08
CA GLU A 307 -10.20 -2.33 22.51
C GLU A 307 -9.67 -1.50 21.33
N ASN A 308 -9.10 -2.16 20.31
CA ASN A 308 -8.58 -1.44 19.14
C ASN A 308 -9.70 -0.84 18.30
N ASN A 309 -10.87 -1.48 18.21
CA ASN A 309 -12.02 -0.94 17.48
C ASN A 309 -12.67 0.25 18.20
N GLU A 310 -12.61 0.30 19.53
CA GLU A 310 -13.09 1.44 20.32
C GLU A 310 -12.19 2.68 20.14
N ASN A 311 -10.88 2.46 20.03
CA ASN A 311 -9.89 3.54 19.94
C ASN A 311 -9.46 3.88 18.50
N GLY A 312 -9.81 3.02 17.55
CA GLY A 312 -9.41 3.13 16.15
C GLY A 312 -10.45 3.82 15.27
N ILE A 313 -10.06 4.06 14.02
CA ILE A 313 -10.87 4.80 13.05
C ILE A 313 -11.43 3.92 11.92
N ILE A 314 -10.99 2.67 11.81
CA ILE A 314 -11.35 1.77 10.71
C ILE A 314 -12.57 0.94 11.09
N GLU A 315 -13.69 1.22 10.42
CA GLU A 315 -14.95 0.50 10.56
C GLU A 315 -15.35 -0.23 9.26
N GLY A 316 -15.66 -1.52 9.35
CA GLY A 316 -15.98 -2.34 8.17
C GLY A 316 -17.16 -1.83 7.35
N GLY A 317 -18.21 -1.33 8.00
CA GLY A 317 -19.36 -0.76 7.29
C GLY A 317 -19.03 0.51 6.51
N ARG A 318 -18.09 1.32 7.00
CA ARG A 318 -17.61 2.52 6.29
C ARG A 318 -16.73 2.15 5.10
N VAL A 319 -15.90 1.11 5.23
CA VAL A 319 -15.07 0.58 4.13
C VAL A 319 -15.96 0.15 2.97
N LEU A 320 -16.95 -0.72 3.22
CA LEU A 320 -17.86 -1.20 2.18
C LEU A 320 -18.64 -0.07 1.50
N ARG A 321 -19.12 0.93 2.26
CA ARG A 321 -19.81 2.09 1.70
C ARG A 321 -18.88 2.99 0.86
N ALA A 322 -17.63 3.17 1.28
CA ALA A 322 -16.65 3.97 0.55
C ALA A 322 -16.30 3.31 -0.80
N LEU A 323 -16.03 2.01 -0.79
CA LEU A 323 -15.83 1.23 -2.02
C LEU A 323 -17.06 1.34 -2.94
N LYS A 324 -18.26 1.10 -2.40
CA LYS A 324 -19.50 1.18 -3.19
C LYS A 324 -19.70 2.55 -3.82
N HIS A 325 -19.41 3.61 -3.08
CA HIS A 325 -19.42 4.97 -3.62
C HIS A 325 -18.48 5.12 -4.81
N SER A 326 -17.26 4.59 -4.75
CA SER A 326 -16.33 4.66 -5.88
C SER A 326 -16.84 3.93 -7.11
N TYR A 327 -17.36 2.70 -6.96
CA TYR A 327 -17.96 1.96 -8.07
C TYR A 327 -19.18 2.67 -8.67
N ASP A 328 -19.99 3.32 -7.83
CA ASP A 328 -21.18 4.04 -8.26
C ASP A 328 -20.88 5.36 -8.99
N ASN A 329 -19.71 5.96 -8.74
CA ASN A 329 -19.33 7.27 -9.26
C ASN A 329 -18.10 7.19 -10.18
N ALA A 330 -17.68 6.00 -10.59
CA ALA A 330 -16.53 5.81 -11.45
C ALA A 330 -16.77 6.43 -12.84
N GLU A 331 -15.90 7.35 -13.24
CA GLU A 331 -15.94 8.00 -14.55
C GLU A 331 -15.21 7.18 -15.62
N PRO A 332 -15.59 7.29 -16.91
CA PRO A 332 -14.83 6.68 -18.00
C PRO A 332 -13.49 7.40 -18.18
N ASP A 333 -12.44 6.88 -17.53
CA ASP A 333 -11.12 7.51 -17.50
C ASP A 333 -10.01 6.64 -18.13
N GLY A 334 -10.40 5.54 -18.76
CA GLY A 334 -9.50 4.59 -19.42
C GLY A 334 -8.85 3.58 -18.49
N LEU A 335 -9.11 3.64 -17.18
CA LEU A 335 -8.70 2.62 -16.23
C LEU A 335 -9.77 1.53 -16.10
N GLU A 336 -9.32 0.32 -15.82
CA GLU A 336 -10.19 -0.85 -15.68
C GLU A 336 -10.60 -1.04 -14.21
N GLN A 337 -11.91 -1.13 -13.96
CA GLN A 337 -12.44 -1.40 -12.62
C GLN A 337 -12.23 -2.86 -12.23
N CYS A 338 -11.88 -3.12 -10.97
CA CYS A 338 -11.71 -4.48 -10.47
C CYS A 338 -13.07 -5.20 -10.38
N ASP A 339 -13.10 -6.48 -10.77
CA ASP A 339 -14.26 -7.38 -10.61
C ASP A 339 -14.26 -8.10 -9.25
N LYS A 340 -13.12 -8.08 -8.55
CA LYS A 340 -12.91 -8.70 -7.25
C LYS A 340 -12.14 -7.75 -6.34
N VAL A 341 -12.57 -7.68 -5.08
CA VAL A 341 -11.87 -6.95 -4.02
C VAL A 341 -11.55 -7.93 -2.89
N PHE A 342 -10.27 -8.05 -2.55
CA PHE A 342 -9.81 -8.79 -1.38
C PHE A 342 -9.60 -7.82 -0.22
N LEU A 343 -10.42 -7.95 0.82
CA LEU A 343 -10.19 -7.28 2.09
C LEU A 343 -9.20 -8.14 2.86
N THR A 344 -7.93 -7.74 2.91
CA THR A 344 -6.85 -8.57 3.45
C THR A 344 -6.45 -8.09 4.83
N LEU A 345 -6.53 -8.95 5.84
CA LEU A 345 -6.01 -8.64 7.18
C LEU A 345 -4.48 -8.65 7.17
N GLU A 346 -3.87 -7.47 7.25
CA GLU A 346 -2.41 -7.27 7.33
C GLU A 346 -2.05 -6.76 8.72
N LEU A 347 -1.71 -7.69 9.61
CA LEU A 347 -1.52 -7.42 11.04
C LEU A 347 -0.08 -7.74 11.43
N PHE A 348 0.58 -6.82 12.16
CA PHE A 348 1.97 -7.01 12.58
C PHE A 348 2.06 -7.26 14.07
N PHE A 349 2.97 -8.17 14.40
CA PHE A 349 3.18 -8.65 15.75
C PHE A 349 4.66 -8.54 16.13
N GLY A 350 4.89 -8.19 17.38
CA GLY A 350 6.23 -8.02 17.93
C GLY A 350 6.98 -9.36 18.00
N ALA A 351 8.32 -9.29 18.01
CA ALA A 351 9.15 -10.49 18.15
C ALA A 351 8.92 -11.27 19.46
N THR A 352 8.42 -10.59 20.50
CA THR A 352 8.14 -11.17 21.82
C THR A 352 6.73 -11.74 21.95
N GLU A 353 5.85 -11.50 20.97
CA GLU A 353 4.46 -11.93 21.00
C GLU A 353 4.36 -13.45 20.91
N THR A 354 3.44 -14.08 21.64
CA THR A 354 3.33 -15.54 21.59
C THR A 354 2.47 -15.98 20.41
N SER A 355 2.69 -17.21 19.93
CA SER A 355 1.82 -17.82 18.93
C SER A 355 0.35 -17.84 19.33
N ASN A 356 0.04 -17.95 20.62
CA ASN A 356 -1.33 -17.97 21.12
C ASN A 356 -1.99 -16.59 21.04
N ASP A 357 -1.26 -15.54 21.40
CA ASP A 357 -1.79 -14.17 21.40
C ASP A 357 -2.11 -13.71 19.98
N MET A 358 -1.19 -13.94 19.02
CA MET A 358 -1.44 -13.59 17.62
C MET A 358 -2.66 -14.33 17.04
N LEU A 359 -2.79 -15.63 17.32
CA LEU A 359 -3.93 -16.41 16.84
C LEU A 359 -5.24 -16.01 17.54
N TYR A 360 -5.18 -15.53 18.78
CA TYR A 360 -6.33 -14.92 19.47
C TYR A 360 -6.76 -13.63 18.76
N ASP A 361 -5.81 -12.75 18.47
CA ASP A 361 -6.06 -11.46 17.81
C ASP A 361 -6.57 -11.61 16.38
N TYR A 362 -6.03 -12.58 15.62
CA TYR A 362 -6.57 -12.94 14.31
C TYR A 362 -8.00 -13.47 14.41
N ARG A 363 -8.29 -14.33 15.39
CA ARG A 363 -9.66 -14.83 15.60
C ARG A 363 -10.63 -13.68 15.86
N LYS A 364 -10.25 -12.72 16.70
CA LYS A 364 -11.05 -11.51 16.95
C LYS A 364 -11.22 -10.65 15.69
N SER A 365 -10.16 -10.52 14.91
CA SER A 365 -10.21 -9.74 13.67
C SER A 365 -11.12 -10.38 12.62
N VAL A 366 -11.03 -11.71 12.45
CA VAL A 366 -11.92 -12.44 11.53
C VAL A 366 -13.36 -12.41 12.03
N GLU A 367 -13.62 -12.62 13.33
CA GLU A 367 -14.95 -12.49 13.94
C GLU A 367 -15.57 -11.11 13.64
N TYR A 368 -14.79 -10.03 13.78
CA TYR A 368 -15.22 -8.68 13.46
C TYR A 368 -15.58 -8.53 11.98
N TRP A 369 -14.68 -8.90 11.07
CA TRP A 369 -14.88 -8.70 9.63
C TRP A 369 -15.94 -9.60 9.01
N ARG A 370 -16.14 -10.82 9.54
CA ARG A 370 -17.21 -11.73 9.10
C ARG A 370 -18.61 -11.20 9.42
N ARG A 371 -18.78 -10.22 10.31
CA ARG A 371 -20.06 -9.50 10.44
C ARG A 371 -20.41 -8.70 9.19
N PHE A 372 -19.40 -8.21 8.46
CA PHE A 372 -19.55 -7.37 7.28
C PHE A 372 -19.41 -8.17 5.98
N VAL A 373 -18.53 -9.18 5.94
CA VAL A 373 -18.32 -10.12 4.82
C VAL A 373 -18.57 -11.55 5.32
N PRO A 374 -19.84 -11.94 5.53
CA PRO A 374 -20.21 -13.22 6.14
C PRO A 374 -19.80 -14.43 5.28
N GLU A 375 -19.81 -14.26 3.97
CA GLU A 375 -19.44 -15.25 2.99
C GLU A 375 -18.58 -14.59 1.92
N ASP A 376 -17.55 -15.31 1.47
CA ASP A 376 -16.64 -14.83 0.44
C ASP A 376 -17.33 -14.86 -0.94
N GLY A 377 -17.07 -13.84 -1.75
CA GLY A 377 -17.58 -13.74 -3.12
C GLY A 377 -18.97 -13.11 -3.25
N LEU A 378 -19.53 -12.57 -2.16
CA LEU A 378 -20.78 -11.81 -2.21
C LEU A 378 -20.58 -10.49 -2.97
N PRO A 379 -21.55 -10.05 -3.79
CA PRO A 379 -21.49 -8.75 -4.45
C PRO A 379 -21.44 -7.60 -3.45
N LEU A 380 -20.63 -6.58 -3.72
CA LEU A 380 -20.48 -5.40 -2.86
C LEU A 380 -21.82 -4.70 -2.58
N SER A 381 -22.69 -4.60 -3.59
CA SER A 381 -24.04 -4.04 -3.43
C SER A 381 -24.88 -4.79 -2.39
N ALA A 382 -24.78 -6.14 -2.37
CA ALA A 382 -25.49 -6.99 -1.41
C ALA A 382 -24.93 -6.81 0.01
N LEU A 383 -23.62 -6.69 0.14
CA LEU A 383 -22.98 -6.44 1.44
C LEU A 383 -23.38 -5.08 2.02
N VAL A 384 -23.37 -4.02 1.21
CA VAL A 384 -23.82 -2.69 1.66
C VAL A 384 -25.31 -2.68 2.03
N GLY A 385 -26.15 -3.41 1.28
CA GLY A 385 -27.58 -3.54 1.58
C GLY A 385 -27.89 -4.17 2.94
N ARG A 386 -26.95 -4.93 3.52
CA ARG A 386 -27.07 -5.53 4.87
C ARG A 386 -26.74 -4.54 5.99
N LEU A 387 -26.14 -3.40 5.68
CA LEU A 387 -25.74 -2.37 6.65
C LEU A 387 -26.85 -1.33 6.90
N ALA A 388 -27.93 -1.40 6.13
CA ALA A 388 -29.04 -0.45 6.12
C ALA A 388 -30.03 -0.69 7.27
#